data_AF-A0A7K8TLL1-F1
#
_entry.id   AF-A0A7K8TLL1-F1
#
_cell.length_a   1.000
_cell.length_b   1.000
_cell.length_c   1.000
_cell.angle_alpha   90.00
_cell.angle_beta   90.00
_cell.angle_gamma   90.00
#
_symmetry.space_group_name_H-M   'P 1'
#
loop_
_entity.id
_entity.type
_entity.pdbx_description
1 polymer ?
#
loop_
_entity_poly.entity_id
_entity_poly.type
_entity_poly.pdbx_seq_one_letter_code
_entity_poly.pdbx_strand_id
1 'polypeptide(L)'
;QKESQKADEYLREIKDQKLLPEAVGQCIEAAGYELEPDTQKSLLRAASFGKCFIDKFPPESFVRMCQDLRVLNAVRDYQIGIPLTFTQYPPWGGCRIWPGLVLRRLYPLAIRICEYLRLSEIQGVSRILAHWACYKVQQKDKSDEEVAQAINQKLGDTPGISYSEIAARAYDCGRTELAIKVWWSGGMAGGGGSHVLVGMGLRLGHLRLPWPRRSLCPAPRWGGLGQRAPQGPVGRAGLGGHPPGWRFAAQATEDQIKLLRLQRHLQEDLDKPYLDLSLHDTVSNLILDGHHKRAEQLYREFKIPDKRYWWLKISALATRGDWEEMEKFSKSKKSPIGYLPFVEISVKHHNRYEAKKYAPRVTPEQRVKAFVLVGDLDQAADAAIEHKNETEMNLVLSKCTAGTDAAVAEKLNRARAQLLKK
;
A
#
# COMPACT_ATOMS: atom_id res chain seq x y z
N GLN A 1 -42.77 7.82 -1.83
CA GLN A 1 -43.60 8.31 -0.70
C GLN A 1 -43.84 7.25 0.40
N LYS A 2 -43.94 5.94 0.09
CA LYS A 2 -44.11 4.87 1.10
C LYS A 2 -42.86 4.57 1.96
N GLU A 3 -41.66 4.92 1.51
CA GLU A 3 -40.42 4.67 2.28
C GLU A 3 -40.14 5.72 3.39
N SER A 4 -40.79 6.89 3.31
CA SER A 4 -40.59 7.98 4.29
C SER A 4 -41.26 7.70 5.64
N GLN A 5 -42.36 6.93 5.65
CA GLN A 5 -43.10 6.62 6.88
C GLN A 5 -42.35 5.64 7.78
N LYS A 6 -41.76 4.59 7.21
CA LYS A 6 -40.94 3.63 7.97
C LYS A 6 -39.67 4.27 8.54
N ALA A 7 -39.05 5.18 7.79
CA ALA A 7 -37.88 5.91 8.27
C ALA A 7 -38.22 6.82 9.47
N ASP A 8 -39.39 7.46 9.46
CA ASP A 8 -39.89 8.26 10.59
C ASP A 8 -40.27 7.39 11.80
N GLU A 9 -40.82 6.20 11.60
CA GLU A 9 -41.10 5.22 12.67
C GLU A 9 -39.81 4.78 13.36
N TYR A 10 -38.79 4.36 12.61
CA TYR A 10 -37.49 3.99 13.17
C TYR A 10 -36.79 5.16 13.86
N LEU A 11 -36.94 6.38 13.33
CA LEU A 11 -36.39 7.57 13.99
C LEU A 11 -37.07 7.87 15.33
N ARG A 12 -38.39 7.65 15.43
CA ARG A 12 -39.12 7.80 16.70
C ARG A 12 -38.66 6.76 17.71
N GLU A 13 -38.51 5.50 17.31
CA GLU A 13 -37.97 4.44 18.16
C GLU A 13 -36.56 4.77 18.69
N ILE A 14 -35.67 5.25 17.83
CA ILE A 14 -34.30 5.64 18.20
C ILE A 14 -34.28 6.90 19.09
N LYS A 15 -35.20 7.84 18.85
CA LYS A 15 -35.38 9.04 19.67
C LYS A 15 -35.91 8.68 21.06
N ASP A 16 -36.86 7.77 21.14
CA ASP A 16 -37.46 7.29 22.40
C ASP A 16 -36.43 6.53 23.25
N GLN A 17 -35.50 5.83 22.60
CA GLN A 17 -34.34 5.17 23.24
C GLN A 17 -33.22 6.16 23.64
N LYS A 18 -33.33 7.45 23.31
CA LYS A 18 -32.31 8.50 23.54
C LYS A 18 -30.94 8.22 22.89
N LEU A 19 -30.87 7.30 21.91
CA LEU A 19 -29.63 6.91 21.22
C LEU A 19 -29.34 7.75 19.97
N LEU A 20 -30.28 8.62 19.59
CA LEU A 20 -30.17 9.46 18.40
C LEU A 20 -28.87 10.29 18.28
N PRO A 21 -28.35 10.96 19.33
CA PRO A 21 -27.08 11.69 19.24
C PRO A 21 -25.87 10.77 19.03
N GLU A 22 -25.89 9.58 19.62
CA GLU A 22 -24.83 8.58 19.43
C GLU A 22 -24.86 8.03 18.00
N ALA A 23 -26.05 7.70 17.48
CA ALA A 23 -26.22 7.23 16.11
C ALA A 23 -25.73 8.26 15.07
N VAL A 24 -26.05 9.54 15.26
CA VAL A 24 -25.54 10.62 14.39
C VAL A 24 -24.02 10.73 14.49
N GLY A 25 -23.46 10.64 15.69
CA GLY A 25 -22.01 10.63 15.91
C GLY A 25 -21.32 9.47 15.21
N GLN A 26 -21.85 8.26 15.35
CA GLN A 26 -21.35 7.05 14.70
C GLN A 26 -21.42 7.15 13.17
N CYS A 27 -22.48 7.72 12.60
CA CYS A 27 -22.56 7.97 11.15
C CYS A 27 -21.46 8.94 10.66
N ILE A 28 -21.16 9.98 11.45
CA ILE A 28 -20.09 10.94 11.14
C ILE A 28 -18.73 10.25 11.21
N GLU A 29 -18.48 9.45 12.26
CA GLU A 29 -17.21 8.75 12.45
C GLU A 29 -17.01 7.67 11.38
N ALA A 30 -18.05 6.87 11.10
CA ALA A 30 -18.04 5.86 10.04
C ALA A 30 -17.70 6.47 8.67
N ALA A 31 -18.25 7.65 8.37
CA ALA A 31 -17.92 8.37 7.14
C ALA A 31 -16.41 8.69 7.03
N GLY A 32 -15.72 8.88 8.15
CA GLY A 32 -14.27 9.08 8.19
C GLY A 32 -13.47 7.85 7.76
N TYR A 33 -13.91 6.64 8.14
CA TYR A 33 -13.21 5.39 7.84
C TYR A 33 -13.50 4.85 6.44
N GLU A 34 -14.59 5.30 5.81
CA GLU A 34 -14.94 4.92 4.45
C GLU A 34 -14.00 5.57 3.41
N LEU A 35 -13.67 4.81 2.37
CA LEU A 35 -12.81 5.27 1.26
C LEU A 35 -13.61 5.69 0.02
N GLU A 36 -14.80 5.14 -0.15
CA GLU A 36 -15.65 5.40 -1.31
C GLU A 36 -16.45 6.72 -1.13
N PRO A 37 -16.34 7.68 -2.07
CA PRO A 37 -17.01 8.98 -1.93
C PRO A 37 -18.53 8.90 -1.83
N ASP A 38 -19.15 7.86 -2.42
CA ASP A 38 -20.60 7.73 -2.46
C ASP A 38 -21.17 7.14 -1.16
N THR A 39 -20.44 6.22 -0.50
CA THR A 39 -20.78 5.74 0.85
C THR A 39 -20.57 6.84 1.89
N GLN A 40 -19.47 7.59 1.82
CA GLN A 40 -19.22 8.77 2.65
C GLN A 40 -20.36 9.79 2.57
N LYS A 41 -20.79 10.17 1.35
CA LYS A 41 -21.92 11.09 1.15
C LYS A 41 -23.21 10.53 1.73
N SER A 42 -23.46 9.23 1.59
CA SER A 42 -24.68 8.58 2.10
C SER A 42 -24.72 8.61 3.63
N LEU A 43 -23.60 8.32 4.29
CA LEU A 43 -23.45 8.40 5.75
C LEU A 43 -23.60 9.83 6.27
N LEU A 44 -22.99 10.81 5.61
CA LEU A 44 -23.13 12.22 5.97
C LEU A 44 -24.56 12.75 5.74
N ARG A 45 -25.29 12.24 4.73
CA ARG A 45 -26.71 12.55 4.53
C ARG A 45 -27.56 11.98 5.65
N ALA A 46 -27.30 10.75 6.09
CA ALA A 46 -27.98 10.14 7.23
C ALA A 46 -27.74 10.95 8.51
N ALA A 47 -26.48 11.31 8.79
CA ALA A 47 -26.12 12.18 9.91
C ALA A 47 -26.79 13.57 9.82
N SER A 48 -26.83 14.16 8.61
CA SER A 48 -27.47 15.46 8.39
C SER A 48 -28.99 15.42 8.55
N PHE A 49 -29.63 14.26 8.38
CA PHE A 49 -31.05 14.08 8.62
C PHE A 49 -31.30 13.88 10.12
N GLY A 50 -30.53 13.02 10.80
CA GLY A 50 -30.66 12.77 12.24
C GLY A 50 -30.39 14.00 13.12
N LYS A 51 -29.45 14.87 12.74
CA LYS A 51 -29.16 16.10 13.51
C LYS A 51 -30.35 17.07 13.60
N CYS A 52 -31.29 17.04 12.66
CA CYS A 52 -32.46 17.93 12.66
C CYS A 52 -33.43 17.64 13.82
N PHE A 53 -33.30 16.46 14.44
CA PHE A 53 -34.18 15.99 15.51
C PHE A 53 -33.52 16.08 16.90
N ILE A 54 -32.33 16.69 16.99
CA ILE A 54 -31.55 16.88 18.22
C ILE A 54 -31.48 18.38 18.53
N ASP A 55 -31.93 18.80 19.72
CA ASP A 55 -32.07 20.22 20.09
C ASP A 55 -30.73 20.97 20.28
N LYS A 56 -29.63 20.25 20.60
CA LYS A 56 -28.30 20.83 20.87
C LYS A 56 -27.16 20.00 20.29
N PHE A 57 -27.18 19.77 18.97
CA PHE A 57 -26.07 19.09 18.30
C PHE A 57 -24.92 20.07 18.00
N PRO A 58 -23.65 19.77 18.38
CA PRO A 58 -22.50 20.62 18.07
C PRO A 58 -22.18 20.56 16.57
N PRO A 59 -22.38 21.63 15.79
CA PRO A 59 -22.16 21.61 14.33
C PRO A 59 -20.68 21.44 13.95
N GLU A 60 -19.75 21.70 14.88
CA GLU A 60 -18.31 21.72 14.65
C GLU A 60 -17.80 20.35 14.18
N SER A 61 -18.26 19.26 14.81
CA SER A 61 -17.81 17.90 14.49
C SER A 61 -18.22 17.47 13.07
N PHE A 62 -19.46 17.79 12.68
CA PHE A 62 -20.00 17.48 11.36
C PHE A 62 -19.31 18.29 10.26
N VAL A 63 -19.15 19.61 10.48
CA VAL A 63 -18.50 20.49 9.51
C VAL A 63 -17.03 20.11 9.33
N ARG A 64 -16.35 19.79 10.44
CA ARG A 64 -14.96 19.35 10.42
C ARG A 64 -14.76 18.05 9.65
N MET A 65 -15.59 17.03 9.91
CA MET A 65 -15.54 15.77 9.16
C MET A 65 -15.75 16.01 7.66
N CYS A 66 -16.68 16.89 7.27
CA CYS A 66 -16.89 17.25 5.88
C CYS A 66 -15.67 17.94 5.24
N GLN A 67 -14.98 18.81 5.99
CA GLN A 67 -13.75 19.47 5.52
C GLN A 67 -12.62 18.45 5.36
N ASP A 68 -12.42 17.59 6.35
CA ASP A 68 -11.36 16.58 6.36
C ASP A 68 -11.56 15.55 5.23
N LEU A 69 -12.79 15.08 5.02
CA LEU A 69 -13.10 14.16 3.91
C LEU A 69 -12.91 14.78 2.53
N ARG A 70 -13.17 16.08 2.35
CA ARG A 70 -12.89 16.77 1.08
C ARG A 70 -11.39 16.85 0.80
N VAL A 71 -10.59 17.14 1.82
CA VAL A 71 -9.13 17.16 1.69
C VAL A 71 -8.60 15.75 1.42
N LEU A 72 -9.07 14.75 2.15
CA LEU A 72 -8.69 13.35 1.97
C LEU A 72 -9.04 12.83 0.59
N ASN A 73 -10.25 13.08 0.10
CA ASN A 73 -10.65 12.65 -1.24
C ASN A 73 -9.87 13.36 -2.34
N ALA A 74 -9.54 14.65 -2.16
CA ALA A 74 -8.67 15.35 -3.09
C ALA A 74 -7.26 14.73 -3.13
N VAL A 75 -6.72 14.33 -1.99
CA VAL A 75 -5.40 13.71 -1.86
C VAL A 75 -5.39 12.26 -2.38
N ARG A 76 -6.51 11.54 -2.25
CA ARG A 76 -6.72 10.17 -2.74
C ARG A 76 -7.06 10.08 -4.22
N ASP A 77 -7.36 11.21 -4.88
CA ASP A 77 -7.66 11.24 -6.30
C ASP A 77 -6.55 10.54 -7.09
N TYR A 78 -6.92 9.76 -8.09
CA TYR A 78 -5.99 8.91 -8.86
C TYR A 78 -4.86 9.70 -9.53
N GLN A 79 -5.05 10.99 -9.79
CA GLN A 79 -4.01 11.89 -10.32
C GLN A 79 -2.93 12.25 -9.29
N ILE A 80 -3.26 12.16 -8.00
CA ILE A 80 -2.37 12.51 -6.87
C ILE A 80 -1.84 11.26 -6.18
N GLY A 81 -2.68 10.23 -6.03
CA GLY A 81 -2.27 8.87 -5.64
C GLY A 81 -1.67 8.76 -4.23
N ILE A 82 -2.12 9.57 -3.28
CA ILE A 82 -1.68 9.48 -1.88
C ILE A 82 -2.76 8.75 -1.07
N PRO A 83 -2.56 7.46 -0.73
CA PRO A 83 -3.50 6.70 0.07
C PRO A 83 -3.38 7.11 1.55
N LEU A 84 -4.06 8.20 1.93
CA LEU A 84 -4.09 8.70 3.30
C LEU A 84 -5.38 8.29 4.00
N THR A 85 -5.32 7.62 5.16
CA THR A 85 -6.50 7.28 5.97
C THR A 85 -6.91 8.45 6.86
N PHE A 86 -8.16 8.47 7.32
CA PHE A 86 -8.64 9.49 8.27
C PHE A 86 -7.89 9.44 9.62
N THR A 87 -7.42 8.26 10.04
CA THR A 87 -6.60 8.11 11.25
C THR A 87 -5.17 8.64 11.10
N GLN A 88 -4.64 8.64 9.88
CA GLN A 88 -3.35 9.25 9.56
C GLN A 88 -3.48 10.77 9.33
N TYR A 89 -4.70 11.26 9.09
CA TYR A 89 -5.00 12.68 9.01
C TYR A 89 -4.85 13.28 10.42
N PRO A 90 -3.96 14.28 10.62
CA PRO A 90 -3.69 14.79 11.95
C PRO A 90 -4.97 15.37 12.61
N PRO A 91 -5.19 15.13 13.92
CA PRO A 91 -6.34 15.65 14.65
C PRO A 91 -6.31 17.17 14.87
N TRP A 92 -5.41 17.91 14.20
CA TRP A 92 -5.33 19.37 14.18
C TRP A 92 -5.43 19.89 12.73
N GLY A 93 -6.42 19.40 12.00
CA GLY A 93 -7.00 20.07 10.82
C GLY A 93 -6.06 20.19 9.64
N GLY A 94 -5.46 19.10 9.17
CA GLY A 94 -4.73 19.07 7.88
C GLY A 94 -3.43 19.88 7.82
N CYS A 95 -3.08 20.62 8.88
CA CYS A 95 -1.90 21.49 8.97
C CYS A 95 -0.55 20.78 8.80
N ARG A 96 -0.51 19.44 8.79
CA ARG A 96 0.75 18.67 8.60
C ARG A 96 0.77 17.84 7.31
N ILE A 97 -0.22 18.02 6.43
CA ILE A 97 -0.25 17.30 5.14
C ILE A 97 0.52 18.07 4.07
N TRP A 98 0.56 19.41 4.17
CA TRP A 98 1.28 20.23 3.21
C TRP A 98 2.78 19.92 3.12
N PRO A 99 3.55 19.56 4.18
CA PRO A 99 4.96 19.17 4.02
C PRO A 99 5.13 17.93 3.14
N GLY A 100 4.23 16.94 3.25
CA GLY A 100 4.23 15.75 2.39
C GLY A 100 3.86 16.05 0.93
N LEU A 101 2.90 16.97 0.73
CA LEU A 101 2.53 17.44 -0.62
C LEU A 101 3.63 18.26 -1.28
N VAL A 102 4.35 19.05 -0.48
CA VAL A 102 5.48 19.88 -0.90
C VAL A 102 6.67 19.03 -1.34
N LEU A 103 7.01 17.97 -0.59
CA LEU A 103 8.05 17.01 -0.99
C LEU A 103 7.73 16.32 -2.32
N ARG A 104 6.45 16.07 -2.61
CA ARG A 104 5.96 15.52 -3.88
C ARG A 104 5.77 16.58 -4.98
N ARG A 105 6.17 17.84 -4.73
CA ARG A 105 6.09 18.98 -5.67
C ARG A 105 4.66 19.37 -6.07
N LEU A 106 3.65 18.99 -5.29
CA LEU A 106 2.24 19.31 -5.52
C LEU A 106 1.85 20.66 -4.89
N TYR A 107 2.61 21.70 -5.22
CA TYR A 107 2.44 23.06 -4.66
C TYR A 107 1.03 23.65 -4.89
N PRO A 108 0.42 23.56 -6.08
CA PRO A 108 -0.91 24.13 -6.31
C PRO A 108 -2.00 23.48 -5.47
N LEU A 109 -1.90 22.17 -5.23
CA LEU A 109 -2.84 21.45 -4.38
C LEU A 109 -2.66 21.85 -2.91
N ALA A 110 -1.41 21.93 -2.45
CA ALA A 110 -1.08 22.32 -1.08
C ALA A 110 -1.61 23.72 -0.75
N ILE A 111 -1.42 24.70 -1.64
CA ILE A 111 -1.92 26.07 -1.46
C ILE A 111 -3.45 26.08 -1.36
N ARG A 112 -4.14 25.39 -2.28
CA ARG A 112 -5.62 25.32 -2.27
C ARG A 112 -6.19 24.65 -1.02
N ILE A 113 -5.50 23.64 -0.49
CA ILE A 113 -5.88 23.00 0.78
C ILE A 113 -5.68 23.98 1.95
N CYS A 114 -4.58 24.73 1.99
CA CYS A 114 -4.31 25.73 3.03
C CYS A 114 -5.32 26.88 3.01
N GLU A 115 -5.68 27.40 1.83
CA GLU A 115 -6.74 28.40 1.65
C GLU A 115 -8.11 27.86 2.11
N TYR A 116 -8.41 26.60 1.76
CA TYR A 116 -9.68 25.96 2.11
C TYR A 116 -9.84 25.78 3.62
N LEU A 117 -8.76 25.36 4.30
CA LEU A 117 -8.72 25.17 5.75
C LEU A 117 -8.59 26.50 6.52
N ARG A 118 -8.47 27.64 5.83
CA ARG A 118 -8.28 28.98 6.41
C ARG A 118 -7.13 29.01 7.42
N LEU A 119 -6.06 28.28 7.14
CA LEU A 119 -4.84 28.37 7.96
C LEU A 119 -4.30 29.78 7.80
N SER A 120 -3.96 30.46 8.92
CA SER A 120 -3.50 31.85 8.87
C SER A 120 -2.41 31.99 7.81
N GLU A 121 -2.57 32.96 6.91
CA GLU A 121 -1.70 33.18 5.73
C GLU A 121 -0.21 33.15 6.10
N ILE A 122 0.11 33.58 7.32
CA ILE A 122 1.44 33.67 7.93
C ILE A 122 2.10 32.30 8.20
N GLN A 123 1.34 31.21 8.41
CA GLN A 123 1.91 29.92 8.86
C GLN A 123 1.89 28.81 7.80
N GLY A 124 0.97 28.86 6.82
CA GLY A 124 0.78 27.80 5.84
C GLY A 124 1.38 28.12 4.47
N VAL A 125 0.83 29.13 3.80
CA VAL A 125 1.15 29.46 2.40
C VAL A 125 2.57 29.99 2.26
N SER A 126 3.00 30.89 3.16
CA SER A 126 4.36 31.45 3.14
C SER A 126 5.44 30.37 3.28
N ARG A 127 5.21 29.30 4.06
CA ARG A 127 6.16 28.16 4.19
C ARG A 127 6.19 27.27 2.95
N ILE A 128 5.04 27.03 2.33
CA ILE A 128 4.94 26.28 1.07
C ILE A 128 5.67 27.02 -0.04
N LEU A 129 5.47 28.35 -0.12
CA LEU A 129 6.12 29.22 -1.08
C LEU A 129 7.63 29.33 -0.85
N ALA A 130 8.09 29.40 0.41
CA ALA A 130 9.51 29.36 0.74
C ALA A 130 10.16 28.04 0.28
N HIS A 131 9.52 26.89 0.52
CA HIS A 131 10.03 25.60 0.03
C HIS A 131 10.00 25.51 -1.50
N TRP A 132 8.96 26.05 -2.15
CA TRP A 132 8.91 26.15 -3.60
C TRP A 132 10.07 26.99 -4.15
N ALA A 133 10.38 28.13 -3.52
CA ALA A 133 11.49 29.00 -3.91
C ALA A 133 12.84 28.29 -3.72
N CYS A 134 13.06 27.63 -2.58
CA CYS A 134 14.26 26.81 -2.34
C CYS A 134 14.42 25.68 -3.38
N TYR A 135 13.33 25.03 -3.78
CA TYR A 135 13.35 24.04 -4.86
C TYR A 135 13.64 24.68 -6.22
N LYS A 136 13.11 25.88 -6.48
CA LYS A 136 13.30 26.60 -7.74
C LYS A 136 14.76 27.01 -7.94
N VAL A 137 15.40 27.45 -6.87
CA VAL A 137 16.83 27.81 -6.82
C VAL A 137 17.77 26.62 -7.10
N GLN A 138 17.35 25.39 -6.79
CA GLN A 138 18.13 24.17 -7.06
C GLN A 138 18.13 23.75 -8.53
N GLN A 139 17.24 24.31 -9.36
CA GLN A 139 17.12 23.91 -10.77
C GLN A 139 18.31 24.42 -11.57
N LYS A 140 19.22 23.53 -11.99
CA LYS A 140 20.43 23.90 -12.74
C LYS A 140 20.19 24.26 -14.22
N ASP A 141 19.02 23.90 -14.74
CA ASP A 141 18.70 23.97 -16.18
C ASP A 141 18.20 25.34 -16.64
N LYS A 142 18.01 26.30 -15.72
CA LYS A 142 17.46 27.64 -16.01
C LYS A 142 18.42 28.74 -15.62
N SER A 143 18.37 29.84 -16.38
CA SER A 143 19.19 31.03 -16.14
C SER A 143 18.87 31.64 -14.78
N ASP A 144 19.87 32.20 -14.12
CA ASP A 144 19.72 32.81 -12.80
C ASP A 144 18.79 34.04 -12.82
N GLU A 145 18.70 34.71 -13.97
CA GLU A 145 17.82 35.86 -14.19
C GLU A 145 16.33 35.47 -14.20
N GLU A 146 15.98 34.41 -14.95
CA GLU A 146 14.61 33.89 -15.02
C GLU A 146 14.15 33.33 -13.68
N VAL A 147 15.05 32.67 -12.94
CA VAL A 147 14.75 32.11 -11.62
C VAL A 147 14.48 33.23 -10.63
N ALA A 148 15.31 34.28 -10.60
CA ALA A 148 15.10 35.44 -9.73
C ALA A 148 13.79 36.16 -10.05
N GLN A 149 13.49 36.42 -11.33
CA GLN A 149 12.25 37.07 -11.75
C GLN A 149 11.01 36.25 -11.35
N ALA A 150 11.04 34.93 -11.55
CA ALA A 150 9.93 34.05 -11.20
C ALA A 150 9.68 34.01 -9.68
N ILE A 151 10.74 34.01 -8.87
CA ILE A 151 10.67 34.06 -7.42
C ILE A 151 10.06 35.39 -6.97
N ASN A 152 10.55 36.52 -7.49
CA ASN A 152 10.07 37.85 -7.12
C ASN A 152 8.61 38.09 -7.53
N GLN A 153 8.19 37.64 -8.72
CA GLN A 153 6.78 37.73 -9.17
C GLN A 153 5.81 36.90 -8.31
N LYS A 154 6.29 35.86 -7.60
CA LYS A 154 5.45 34.95 -6.81
C LYS A 154 5.49 35.23 -5.31
N LEU A 155 6.61 35.75 -4.80
CA LEU A 155 6.80 36.04 -3.38
C LEU A 155 6.56 37.53 -3.03
N GLY A 156 6.66 38.43 -4.02
CA GLY A 156 6.62 39.89 -3.81
C GLY A 156 5.36 40.41 -3.12
N ASP A 157 4.22 39.72 -3.28
CA ASP A 157 2.93 40.16 -2.73
C ASP A 157 2.55 39.49 -1.40
N THR A 158 3.38 38.58 -0.88
CA THR A 158 3.02 37.74 0.27
C THR A 158 3.78 38.12 1.55
N PRO A 159 3.10 38.59 2.62
CA PRO A 159 3.76 38.94 3.87
C PRO A 159 4.27 37.70 4.63
N GLY A 160 5.49 37.78 5.16
CA GLY A 160 6.05 36.78 6.09
C GLY A 160 7.00 35.74 5.49
N ILE A 161 7.52 35.93 4.28
CA ILE A 161 8.55 35.06 3.69
C ILE A 161 9.95 35.60 4.03
N SER A 162 10.81 34.72 4.55
CA SER A 162 12.21 35.03 4.81
C SER A 162 13.04 34.85 3.54
N TYR A 163 13.35 35.95 2.85
CA TYR A 163 14.25 35.93 1.68
C TYR A 163 15.68 35.48 2.05
N SER A 164 16.07 35.56 3.32
CA SER A 164 17.39 35.14 3.79
C SER A 164 17.60 33.62 3.70
N GLU A 165 16.58 32.82 3.99
CA GLU A 165 16.66 31.35 3.88
C GLU A 165 16.79 30.90 2.41
N ILE A 166 16.10 31.58 1.50
CA ILE A 166 16.11 31.28 0.06
C ILE A 166 17.49 31.64 -0.54
N ALA A 167 18.04 32.78 -0.15
CA ALA A 167 19.36 33.23 -0.59
C ALA A 167 20.49 32.36 -0.01
N ALA A 168 20.40 31.93 1.25
CA ALA A 168 21.34 30.96 1.82
C ALA A 168 21.33 29.64 1.03
N ARG A 169 20.14 29.16 0.66
CA ARG A 169 20.02 27.95 -0.15
C ARG A 169 20.57 28.11 -1.57
N ALA A 170 20.50 29.31 -2.14
CA ALA A 170 21.11 29.63 -3.44
C ALA A 170 22.63 29.63 -3.40
N TYR A 171 23.19 30.18 -2.30
CA TYR A 171 24.62 30.15 -2.04
C TYR A 171 25.14 28.71 -1.88
N ASP A 172 24.45 27.86 -1.11
CA ASP A 172 24.80 26.43 -0.95
C ASP A 172 24.79 25.66 -2.28
N CYS A 173 23.97 26.08 -3.24
CA CYS A 173 23.87 25.46 -4.57
C CYS A 173 24.96 25.95 -5.55
N GLY A 174 25.86 26.84 -5.11
CA GLY A 174 26.92 27.43 -5.92
C GLY A 174 26.46 28.54 -6.87
N ARG A 175 25.22 29.04 -6.71
CA ARG A 175 24.64 30.12 -7.52
C ARG A 175 24.73 31.45 -6.77
N THR A 176 25.95 31.99 -6.66
CA THR A 176 26.25 33.20 -5.89
C THR A 176 25.56 34.45 -6.46
N GLU A 177 25.50 34.59 -7.79
CA GLU A 177 24.81 35.71 -8.45
C GLU A 177 23.29 35.70 -8.20
N LEU A 178 22.67 34.51 -8.24
CA LEU A 178 21.26 34.32 -7.88
C LEU A 178 21.00 34.67 -6.41
N ALA A 179 21.89 34.24 -5.50
CA ALA A 179 21.79 34.51 -4.06
C ALA A 179 21.79 36.01 -3.78
N ILE A 180 22.68 36.77 -4.44
CA ILE A 180 22.74 38.22 -4.35
C ILE A 180 21.44 38.83 -4.89
N LYS A 181 20.99 38.45 -6.09
CA LYS A 181 19.76 39.02 -6.68
C LYS A 181 18.51 38.79 -5.80
N VAL A 182 18.35 37.60 -5.22
CA VAL A 182 17.20 37.27 -4.34
C VAL A 182 17.29 38.00 -3.00
N TRP A 183 18.50 38.13 -2.42
CA TRP A 183 18.71 38.84 -1.15
C TRP A 183 18.36 40.33 -1.25
N TRP A 184 18.82 41.01 -2.31
CA TRP A 184 18.58 42.43 -2.51
C TRP A 184 17.11 42.73 -2.85
N SER A 185 16.45 41.83 -3.57
CA SER A 185 15.02 41.96 -3.88
C SER A 185 14.12 41.84 -2.64
N GLY A 186 14.55 41.10 -1.61
CA GLY A 186 13.82 41.02 -0.33
C GLY A 186 13.97 42.28 0.53
N GLY A 187 15.05 43.05 0.36
CA GLY A 187 15.34 44.26 1.13
C GLY A 187 14.48 45.47 0.76
N MET A 188 13.99 45.55 -0.49
CA MET A 188 13.13 46.67 -0.94
C MET A 188 11.65 46.51 -0.53
N ALA A 189 11.18 45.30 -0.25
CA ALA A 189 9.79 45.03 0.14
C ALA A 189 9.51 45.22 1.64
N GLY A 190 10.55 45.43 2.47
CA GLY A 190 10.44 45.54 3.93
C GLY A 190 10.11 46.94 4.46
N GLY A 191 9.87 47.93 3.60
CA GLY A 191 9.69 49.33 3.99
C GLY A 191 8.29 49.89 3.72
N GLY A 192 7.36 49.66 4.65
CA GLY A 192 6.24 50.57 4.93
C GLY A 192 5.00 50.54 4.03
N GLY A 193 3.83 50.72 4.66
CA GLY A 193 2.68 51.39 4.04
C GLY A 193 1.46 50.53 3.77
N SER A 194 0.46 50.68 4.63
CA SER A 194 -0.95 50.34 4.40
C SER A 194 -1.44 50.82 3.03
N HIS A 195 -1.96 49.93 2.18
CA HIS A 195 -3.04 50.28 1.25
C HIS A 195 -3.89 49.06 0.90
N VAL A 196 -5.20 49.29 0.96
CA VAL A 196 -6.29 48.33 0.80
C VAL A 196 -6.75 48.31 -0.67
N LEU A 197 -7.21 47.13 -1.13
CA LEU A 197 -7.92 46.80 -2.40
C LEU A 197 -7.05 46.83 -3.67
N VAL A 198 -7.13 45.89 -4.62
CA VAL A 198 -8.30 45.31 -5.30
C VAL A 198 -7.95 43.90 -5.82
N GLY A 199 -8.93 43.00 -5.86
CA GLY A 199 -8.76 41.63 -6.35
C GLY A 199 -8.29 41.50 -7.79
N MET A 200 -7.46 40.48 -8.03
CA MET A 200 -7.22 39.94 -9.36
C MET A 200 -7.36 38.41 -9.31
N GLY A 201 -8.34 37.91 -10.05
CA GLY A 201 -8.58 36.49 -10.22
C GLY A 201 -7.43 35.83 -10.97
N LEU A 202 -6.70 34.95 -10.30
CA LEU A 202 -5.76 34.05 -10.94
C LEU A 202 -6.53 33.00 -11.76
N ARG A 203 -6.63 33.25 -13.07
CA ARG A 203 -6.90 32.23 -14.07
C ARG A 203 -5.66 31.31 -14.15
N LEU A 204 -5.64 30.26 -13.34
CA LEU A 204 -4.81 29.09 -13.63
C LEU A 204 -5.54 28.28 -14.72
N GLY A 205 -5.16 28.55 -15.97
CA GLY A 205 -5.58 27.76 -17.12
C GLY A 205 -5.08 26.33 -17.02
N HIS A 206 -6.01 25.39 -17.20
CA HIS A 206 -5.83 24.00 -17.61
C HIS A 206 -5.06 23.04 -16.67
N LEU A 207 -5.56 22.89 -15.44
CA LEU A 207 -5.91 21.54 -14.95
C LEU A 207 -7.38 21.57 -14.54
N ARG A 208 -8.27 20.99 -15.37
CA ARG A 208 -9.69 20.77 -15.01
C ARG A 208 -9.77 19.66 -13.96
N LEU A 209 -9.43 19.97 -12.71
CA LEU A 209 -9.95 19.23 -11.57
C LEU A 209 -11.35 19.79 -11.27
N PRO A 210 -12.40 18.96 -11.19
CA PRO A 210 -13.77 19.41 -11.03
C PRO A 210 -13.98 19.92 -9.59
N TRP A 211 -13.60 21.16 -9.35
CA TRP A 211 -13.98 21.90 -8.15
C TRP A 211 -15.14 22.82 -8.55
N PRO A 212 -16.38 22.54 -8.12
CA PRO A 212 -17.47 23.48 -8.37
C PRO A 212 -17.17 24.79 -7.62
N ARG A 213 -17.06 25.89 -8.39
CA ARG A 213 -17.03 27.25 -7.86
C ARG A 213 -18.36 27.53 -7.18
N ARG A 214 -18.28 28.23 -6.04
CA ARG A 214 -19.36 28.88 -5.27
C ARG A 214 -20.75 28.69 -5.86
N SER A 215 -21.52 27.81 -5.25
CA SER A 215 -22.91 28.11 -4.96
C SER A 215 -23.14 27.90 -3.47
N LEU A 216 -23.39 29.01 -2.78
CA LEU A 216 -24.41 29.00 -1.73
C LEU A 216 -25.69 28.55 -2.44
N CYS A 217 -25.91 27.24 -2.54
CA CYS A 217 -27.16 26.73 -3.08
C CYS A 217 -28.16 26.59 -1.93
N PRO A 218 -29.35 27.20 -2.06
CA PRO A 218 -30.48 26.95 -1.19
C PRO A 218 -30.86 25.47 -1.29
N ALA A 219 -31.49 24.97 -0.23
CA ALA A 219 -32.01 23.61 -0.13
C ALA A 219 -32.72 23.16 -1.42
N PRO A 220 -32.31 22.05 -2.06
CA PRO A 220 -33.09 21.44 -3.12
C PRO A 220 -34.08 20.45 -2.52
N ARG A 221 -35.32 20.61 -2.97
CA ARG A 221 -36.47 19.76 -2.73
C ARG A 221 -36.17 18.32 -3.20
N TRP A 222 -36.44 17.36 -2.32
CA TRP A 222 -36.18 15.94 -2.47
C TRP A 222 -37.05 15.28 -3.55
N GLY A 223 -36.44 14.39 -4.33
CA GLY A 223 -37.14 13.47 -5.22
C GLY A 223 -36.28 12.26 -5.59
N GLY A 224 -36.75 11.06 -5.22
CA GLY A 224 -36.47 9.81 -5.94
C GLY A 224 -35.15 9.09 -5.63
N LEU A 225 -35.22 8.18 -4.67
CA LEU A 225 -34.27 7.07 -4.46
C LEU A 225 -34.39 5.99 -5.54
N GLY A 226 -33.32 5.21 -5.70
CA GLY A 226 -33.34 3.94 -6.44
C GLY A 226 -32.08 3.09 -6.29
N GLN A 227 -31.86 2.54 -5.07
CA GLN A 227 -31.28 1.20 -4.76
C GLN A 227 -29.81 0.90 -5.20
N ARG A 228 -28.98 0.08 -4.52
CA ARG A 228 -29.17 -1.07 -3.61
C ARG A 228 -27.80 -1.39 -2.97
N ALA A 229 -27.73 -1.80 -1.69
CA ALA A 229 -26.56 -2.47 -1.09
C ALA A 229 -27.04 -3.70 -0.29
N PRO A 230 -26.33 -4.85 -0.36
CA PRO A 230 -26.73 -6.06 0.36
C PRO A 230 -26.25 -6.03 1.82
N GLN A 231 -27.10 -6.55 2.71
CA GLN A 231 -26.87 -6.67 4.14
C GLN A 231 -26.10 -7.96 4.46
N GLY A 232 -25.10 -7.86 5.34
CA GLY A 232 -24.49 -8.99 6.04
C GLY A 232 -24.48 -8.70 7.56
N PRO A 233 -24.58 -9.72 8.43
CA PRO A 233 -24.87 -9.52 9.85
C PRO A 233 -23.65 -9.01 10.61
N VAL A 234 -23.85 -7.91 11.36
CA VAL A 234 -22.84 -7.32 12.24
C VAL A 234 -22.86 -8.07 13.57
N GLY A 235 -21.86 -8.93 13.78
CA GLY A 235 -21.57 -9.53 15.08
C GLY A 235 -20.91 -8.52 16.02
N ARG A 236 -21.44 -8.40 17.23
CA ARG A 236 -20.88 -7.60 18.34
C ARG A 236 -19.43 -8.02 18.65
N ALA A 237 -18.50 -7.07 18.65
CA ALA A 237 -17.17 -7.24 19.25
C ALA A 237 -16.92 -6.10 20.25
N GLY A 238 -16.52 -6.49 21.47
CA GLY A 238 -16.44 -5.64 22.64
C GLY A 238 -15.30 -4.60 22.63
N LEU A 239 -15.50 -3.64 23.53
CA LEU A 239 -14.62 -2.54 23.87
C LEU A 239 -13.28 -3.06 24.43
N GLY A 240 -12.16 -2.54 23.92
CA GLY A 240 -10.82 -2.80 24.48
C GLY A 240 -9.77 -3.31 23.49
N GLY A 241 -9.75 -2.79 22.26
CA GLY A 241 -8.73 -3.14 21.28
C GLY A 241 -8.57 -2.05 20.24
N HIS A 242 -7.53 -1.23 20.41
CA HIS A 242 -6.85 -0.54 19.32
C HIS A 242 -6.96 -1.30 17.98
N PRO A 243 -7.46 -0.70 16.87
CA PRO A 243 -7.77 -1.45 15.66
C PRO A 243 -6.50 -2.12 15.10
N PRO A 244 -6.53 -3.41 14.72
CA PRO A 244 -5.31 -4.18 14.38
C PRO A 244 -4.46 -3.59 13.24
N GLY A 245 -5.03 -2.68 12.42
CA GLY A 245 -4.35 -2.05 11.29
C GLY A 245 -3.23 -1.06 11.64
N TRP A 246 -3.32 -0.28 12.72
CA TRP A 246 -2.29 0.75 13.00
C TRP A 246 -1.00 0.17 13.57
N ARG A 247 -1.10 -0.87 14.41
CA ARG A 247 0.08 -1.62 14.90
C ARG A 247 0.83 -2.26 13.74
N PHE A 248 0.08 -2.84 12.80
CA PHE A 248 0.66 -3.40 11.60
C PHE A 248 1.36 -2.34 10.73
N ALA A 249 0.72 -1.20 10.47
CA ALA A 249 1.31 -0.16 9.63
C ALA A 249 2.56 0.49 10.25
N ALA A 250 2.56 0.72 11.57
CA ALA A 250 3.73 1.20 12.30
C ALA A 250 4.88 0.18 12.23
N GLN A 251 4.60 -1.08 12.55
CA GLN A 251 5.58 -2.17 12.49
C GLN A 251 6.15 -2.35 11.07
N ALA A 252 5.29 -2.33 10.05
CA ALA A 252 5.71 -2.45 8.65
C ALA A 252 6.62 -1.30 8.21
N THR A 253 6.37 -0.07 8.71
CA THR A 253 7.22 1.08 8.41
C THR A 253 8.58 0.96 9.11
N GLU A 254 8.59 0.54 10.38
CA GLU A 254 9.83 0.28 11.10
C GLU A 254 10.66 -0.82 10.44
N ASP A 255 10.02 -1.90 10.01
CA ASP A 255 10.70 -3.02 9.35
C ASP A 255 11.19 -2.62 7.95
N GLN A 256 10.45 -1.78 7.21
CA GLN A 256 10.94 -1.21 5.96
C GLN A 256 12.18 -0.32 6.16
N ILE A 257 12.20 0.51 7.20
CA ILE A 257 13.37 1.35 7.52
C ILE A 257 14.57 0.47 7.89
N LYS A 258 14.37 -0.60 8.68
CA LYS A 258 15.43 -1.56 9.00
C LYS A 258 15.97 -2.25 7.75
N LEU A 259 15.08 -2.69 6.85
CA LEU A 259 15.47 -3.33 5.60
C LEU A 259 16.34 -2.41 4.74
N LEU A 260 15.94 -1.15 4.57
CA LEU A 260 16.70 -0.18 3.78
C LEU A 260 18.10 0.07 4.36
N ARG A 261 18.24 0.10 5.69
CA ARG A 261 19.56 0.24 6.35
C ARG A 261 20.45 -0.97 6.08
N LEU A 262 19.90 -2.19 6.16
CA LEU A 262 20.63 -3.42 5.85
C LEU A 262 21.00 -3.51 4.37
N GLN A 263 20.08 -3.17 3.47
CA GLN A 263 20.34 -3.14 2.03
C GLN A 263 21.45 -2.17 1.65
N ARG A 264 21.53 -1.01 2.32
CA ARG A 264 22.62 -0.06 2.13
C ARG A 264 23.97 -0.67 2.51
N HIS A 265 24.07 -1.33 3.68
CA HIS A 265 25.31 -2.01 4.07
C HIS A 265 25.65 -3.17 3.13
N LEU A 266 24.66 -3.93 2.66
CA LEU A 266 24.89 -4.98 1.67
C LEU A 266 25.41 -4.42 0.34
N GLN A 267 24.92 -3.26 -0.09
CA GLN A 267 25.41 -2.59 -1.29
C GLN A 267 26.84 -2.07 -1.13
N GLU A 268 27.19 -1.53 0.04
CA GLU A 268 28.57 -1.12 0.37
C GLU A 268 29.53 -2.33 0.37
N ASP A 269 29.09 -3.49 0.89
CA ASP A 269 29.92 -4.70 1.00
C ASP A 269 30.06 -5.50 -0.29
N LEU A 270 28.99 -5.56 -1.10
CA LEU A 270 28.88 -6.48 -2.25
C LEU A 270 28.95 -5.76 -3.61
N ASP A 271 29.02 -4.42 -3.60
CA ASP A 271 29.07 -3.56 -4.79
C ASP A 271 27.97 -3.87 -5.82
N LYS A 272 26.75 -4.17 -5.33
CA LYS A 272 25.56 -4.48 -6.13
C LYS A 272 24.34 -3.69 -5.64
N PRO A 273 23.41 -3.32 -6.54
CA PRO A 273 22.21 -2.57 -6.16
C PRO A 273 21.22 -3.48 -5.42
N TYR A 274 21.16 -3.36 -4.09
CA TYR A 274 20.15 -4.02 -3.25
C TYR A 274 19.07 -3.08 -2.73
N LEU A 275 19.22 -1.76 -2.92
CA LEU A 275 18.26 -0.77 -2.44
C LEU A 275 16.88 -0.92 -3.12
N ASP A 276 15.83 -0.69 -2.33
CA ASP A 276 14.41 -0.73 -2.73
C ASP A 276 13.88 -2.09 -3.21
N LEU A 277 14.67 -3.16 -3.08
CA LEU A 277 14.18 -4.52 -3.29
C LEU A 277 13.25 -4.94 -2.15
N SER A 278 12.30 -5.82 -2.46
CA SER A 278 11.51 -6.45 -1.39
C SER A 278 12.42 -7.33 -0.53
N LEU A 279 12.01 -7.61 0.72
CA LEU A 279 12.74 -8.56 1.57
C LEU A 279 12.90 -9.93 0.88
N HIS A 280 11.87 -10.36 0.14
CA HIS A 280 11.91 -11.59 -0.64
C HIS A 280 13.02 -11.54 -1.70
N ASP A 281 13.08 -10.48 -2.49
CA ASP A 281 14.03 -10.37 -3.59
C ASP A 281 15.46 -10.15 -3.06
N THR A 282 15.59 -9.44 -1.93
CA THR A 282 16.87 -9.27 -1.24
C THR A 282 17.44 -10.61 -0.80
N VAL A 283 16.63 -11.45 -0.13
CA VAL A 283 17.05 -12.78 0.32
C VAL A 283 17.32 -13.70 -0.89
N SER A 284 16.49 -13.64 -1.93
CA SER A 284 16.68 -14.43 -3.15
C SER A 284 17.99 -14.08 -3.83
N ASN A 285 18.28 -12.79 -4.02
CA ASN A 285 19.51 -12.33 -4.64
C ASN A 285 20.74 -12.73 -3.81
N LEU A 286 20.70 -12.59 -2.48
CA LEU A 286 21.79 -13.05 -1.63
C LEU A 286 22.09 -14.55 -1.76
N ILE A 287 21.07 -15.37 -1.98
CA ILE A 287 21.25 -16.82 -2.23
C ILE A 287 21.81 -17.07 -3.64
N LEU A 288 21.35 -16.32 -4.64
CA LEU A 288 21.90 -16.35 -6.00
C LEU A 288 23.37 -15.91 -6.03
N ASP A 289 23.76 -15.01 -5.14
CA ASP A 289 25.14 -14.55 -4.97
C ASP A 289 25.98 -15.49 -4.09
N GLY A 290 25.37 -16.52 -3.48
CA GLY A 290 26.06 -17.52 -2.65
C GLY A 290 26.28 -17.11 -1.19
N HIS A 291 25.74 -15.97 -0.75
CA HIS A 291 25.85 -15.48 0.63
C HIS A 291 24.79 -16.08 1.56
N HIS A 292 24.79 -17.40 1.72
CA HIS A 292 23.78 -18.15 2.49
C HIS A 292 23.65 -17.73 3.95
N LYS A 293 24.77 -17.40 4.60
CA LYS A 293 24.79 -16.98 6.01
C LYS A 293 24.04 -15.64 6.21
N ARG A 294 24.24 -14.69 5.29
CA ARG A 294 23.56 -13.39 5.31
C ARG A 294 22.07 -13.54 5.03
N ALA A 295 21.72 -14.40 4.07
CA ALA A 295 20.31 -14.74 3.79
C ALA A 295 19.62 -15.36 5.02
N GLU A 296 20.30 -16.24 5.75
CA GLU A 296 19.76 -16.84 6.98
C GLU A 296 19.64 -15.84 8.13
N GLN A 297 20.57 -14.89 8.25
CA GLN A 297 20.47 -13.79 9.22
C GLN A 297 19.21 -12.94 8.97
N LEU A 298 18.97 -12.52 7.73
CA LEU A 298 17.76 -11.77 7.36
C LEU A 298 16.48 -12.56 7.63
N TYR A 299 16.48 -13.86 7.36
CA TYR A 299 15.34 -14.73 7.68
C TYR A 299 14.98 -14.70 9.18
N ARG A 300 15.99 -14.75 10.07
CA ARG A 300 15.78 -14.71 11.53
C ARG A 300 15.36 -13.32 12.01
N GLU A 301 15.99 -12.28 11.47
CA GLU A 301 15.77 -10.88 11.87
C GLU A 301 14.35 -10.40 11.52
N PHE A 302 13.90 -10.68 10.30
CA PHE A 302 12.56 -10.30 9.82
C PHE A 302 11.48 -11.35 10.13
N LYS A 303 11.85 -12.44 10.83
CA LYS A 303 10.93 -13.53 11.22
C LYS A 303 10.08 -14.01 10.04
N ILE A 304 10.73 -14.25 8.90
CA ILE A 304 10.04 -14.74 7.70
C ILE A 304 9.44 -16.13 8.02
N PRO A 305 8.16 -16.39 7.72
CA PRO A 305 7.57 -17.70 7.97
C PRO A 305 8.37 -18.83 7.32
N ASP A 306 8.66 -19.90 8.07
CA ASP A 306 9.50 -21.01 7.61
C ASP A 306 9.04 -21.56 6.25
N LYS A 307 7.73 -21.77 6.09
CA LYS A 307 7.17 -22.26 4.82
C LYS A 307 7.57 -21.39 3.62
N ARG A 308 7.60 -20.06 3.79
CA ARG A 308 7.97 -19.10 2.74
C ARG A 308 9.47 -19.09 2.49
N TYR A 309 10.28 -19.06 3.56
CA TYR A 309 11.74 -19.08 3.43
C TYR A 309 12.23 -20.36 2.75
N TRP A 310 11.64 -21.52 3.08
CA TRP A 310 11.98 -22.79 2.45
C TRP A 310 11.70 -22.78 0.94
N TRP A 311 10.52 -22.33 0.52
CA TRP A 311 10.18 -22.16 -0.91
C TRP A 311 11.15 -21.23 -1.64
N LEU A 312 11.46 -20.09 -1.02
CA LEU A 312 12.37 -19.09 -1.57
C LEU A 312 13.78 -19.68 -1.74
N LYS A 313 14.31 -20.31 -0.68
CA LYS A 313 15.66 -20.87 -0.68
C LYS A 313 15.83 -21.99 -1.69
N ILE A 314 14.89 -22.93 -1.80
CA ILE A 314 15.00 -24.02 -2.79
C ILE A 314 14.90 -23.50 -4.23
N SER A 315 14.03 -22.51 -4.47
CA SER A 315 13.87 -21.91 -5.80
C SER A 315 15.13 -21.15 -6.23
N ALA A 316 15.72 -20.36 -5.32
CA ALA A 316 16.95 -19.62 -5.57
C ALA A 316 18.16 -20.56 -5.73
N LEU A 317 18.30 -21.59 -4.88
CA LEU A 317 19.37 -22.59 -5.00
C LEU A 317 19.30 -23.36 -6.32
N ALA A 318 18.11 -23.77 -6.76
CA ALA A 318 17.92 -24.44 -8.04
C ALA A 318 18.22 -23.53 -9.24
N THR A 319 17.83 -22.25 -9.15
CA THR A 319 18.13 -21.25 -10.18
C THR A 319 19.63 -21.02 -10.33
N ARG A 320 20.37 -21.02 -9.20
CA ARG A 320 21.83 -20.95 -9.21
C ARG A 320 22.50 -22.27 -9.64
N GLY A 321 21.81 -23.40 -9.48
CA GLY A 321 22.35 -24.74 -9.72
C GLY A 321 23.24 -25.27 -8.59
N ASP A 322 23.17 -24.68 -7.38
CA ASP A 322 23.93 -25.19 -6.23
C ASP A 322 23.14 -26.30 -5.52
N TRP A 323 23.26 -27.50 -6.10
CA TRP A 323 22.60 -28.71 -5.63
C TRP A 323 23.22 -29.26 -4.33
N GLU A 324 24.51 -29.00 -4.07
CA GLU A 324 25.19 -29.45 -2.86
C GLU A 324 24.62 -28.76 -1.62
N GLU A 325 24.45 -27.44 -1.69
CA GLU A 325 23.84 -26.68 -0.60
C GLU A 325 22.34 -27.02 -0.46
N MET A 326 21.65 -27.35 -1.55
CA MET A 326 20.28 -27.87 -1.49
C MET A 326 20.20 -29.19 -0.72
N GLU A 327 21.14 -30.12 -0.97
CA GLU A 327 21.18 -31.40 -0.29
C GLU A 327 21.46 -31.23 1.21
N LYS A 328 22.45 -30.38 1.57
CA LYS A 328 22.73 -30.02 2.98
C LYS A 328 21.51 -29.41 3.64
N PHE A 329 20.80 -28.51 2.94
CA PHE A 329 19.61 -27.86 3.46
C PHE A 329 18.49 -28.88 3.75
N SER A 330 18.30 -29.88 2.87
CA SER A 330 17.30 -30.95 3.04
C SER A 330 17.55 -31.83 4.28
N LYS A 331 18.80 -31.91 4.76
CA LYS A 331 19.20 -32.71 5.92
C LYS A 331 19.15 -31.92 7.23
N SER A 332 19.15 -30.59 7.14
CA SER A 332 19.25 -29.72 8.32
C SER A 332 18.06 -29.81 9.27
N LYS A 333 16.84 -29.76 8.73
CA LYS A 333 15.58 -29.81 9.49
C LYS A 333 14.50 -30.51 8.67
N LYS A 334 13.46 -31.02 9.34
CA LYS A 334 12.28 -31.55 8.66
C LYS A 334 11.58 -30.41 7.90
N SER A 335 11.44 -30.58 6.58
CA SER A 335 10.85 -29.58 5.70
C SER A 335 9.37 -29.31 6.06
N PRO A 336 8.98 -28.06 6.37
CA PRO A 336 7.59 -27.68 6.62
C PRO A 336 6.74 -27.62 5.34
N ILE A 337 7.38 -27.59 4.17
CA ILE A 337 6.72 -27.63 2.85
C ILE A 337 6.59 -29.07 2.31
N GLY A 338 7.22 -30.04 2.95
CA GLY A 338 7.40 -31.40 2.42
C GLY A 338 8.59 -31.51 1.45
N TYR A 339 8.73 -32.67 0.81
CA TYR A 339 9.81 -32.93 -0.16
C TYR A 339 9.33 -32.91 -1.62
N LEU A 340 8.01 -32.89 -1.87
CA LEU A 340 7.48 -32.79 -3.24
C LEU A 340 7.96 -31.52 -3.96
N PRO A 341 7.98 -30.32 -3.33
CA PRO A 341 8.53 -29.11 -3.95
C PRO A 341 10.00 -29.23 -4.37
N PHE A 342 10.81 -29.99 -3.62
CA PHE A 342 12.21 -30.24 -3.99
C PHE A 342 12.31 -31.05 -5.27
N VAL A 343 11.43 -32.06 -5.44
CA VAL A 343 11.36 -32.87 -6.67
C VAL A 343 10.89 -32.02 -7.85
N GLU A 344 9.79 -31.27 -7.70
CA GLU A 344 9.23 -30.44 -8.78
C GLU A 344 10.23 -29.40 -9.29
N ILE A 345 10.94 -28.72 -8.39
CA ILE A 345 11.95 -27.72 -8.75
C ILE A 345 13.18 -28.38 -9.39
N SER A 346 13.66 -29.50 -8.84
CA SER A 346 14.83 -30.19 -9.41
C SER A 346 14.56 -30.67 -10.84
N VAL A 347 13.36 -31.20 -11.11
CA VAL A 347 12.93 -31.60 -12.45
C VAL A 347 12.81 -30.39 -13.37
N LYS A 348 12.28 -29.25 -12.89
CA LYS A 348 12.16 -28.01 -13.67
C LYS A 348 13.50 -27.48 -14.16
N HIS A 349 14.56 -27.64 -13.37
CA HIS A 349 15.93 -27.24 -13.73
C HIS A 349 16.73 -28.40 -14.36
N HIS A 350 16.05 -29.42 -14.91
CA HIS A 350 16.62 -30.56 -15.62
C HIS A 350 17.58 -31.45 -14.83
N ASN A 351 17.59 -31.38 -13.50
CA ASN A 351 18.40 -32.27 -12.65
C ASN A 351 17.54 -33.42 -12.07
N ARG A 352 17.37 -34.48 -12.87
CA ARG A 352 16.60 -35.66 -12.46
C ARG A 352 17.31 -36.50 -11.38
N TYR A 353 18.65 -36.52 -11.37
CA TYR A 353 19.42 -37.27 -10.39
C TYR A 353 19.18 -36.76 -8.97
N GLU A 354 19.16 -35.44 -8.82
CA GLU A 354 18.91 -34.80 -7.52
C GLU A 354 17.43 -34.97 -7.10
N ALA A 355 16.51 -34.89 -8.06
CA ALA A 355 15.09 -35.16 -7.82
C ALA A 355 14.82 -36.59 -7.29
N LYS A 356 15.55 -37.59 -7.80
CA LYS A 356 15.44 -39.00 -7.39
C LYS A 356 15.81 -39.22 -5.92
N LYS A 357 16.72 -38.43 -5.36
CA LYS A 357 17.09 -38.51 -3.93
C LYS A 357 15.93 -38.10 -3.01
N TYR A 358 15.10 -37.15 -3.45
CA TYR A 358 14.01 -36.60 -2.64
C TYR A 358 12.70 -37.37 -2.79
N ALA A 359 12.46 -38.04 -3.93
CA ALA A 359 11.21 -38.73 -4.21
C ALA A 359 10.80 -39.79 -3.14
N PRO A 360 11.70 -40.62 -2.60
CA PRO A 360 11.34 -41.57 -1.53
C PRO A 360 10.97 -40.89 -0.20
N ARG A 361 11.47 -39.68 0.05
CA ARG A 361 11.21 -38.90 1.28
C ARG A 361 9.86 -38.18 1.25
N VAL A 362 9.18 -38.18 0.11
CA VAL A 362 7.85 -37.60 -0.04
C VAL A 362 6.82 -38.43 0.75
N THR A 363 5.78 -37.76 1.23
CA THR A 363 4.66 -38.41 1.90
C THR A 363 4.02 -39.47 0.98
N PRO A 364 3.52 -40.59 1.53
CA PRO A 364 2.98 -41.69 0.74
C PRO A 364 1.93 -41.24 -0.29
N GLU A 365 1.02 -40.35 0.12
CA GLU A 365 -0.05 -39.75 -0.69
C GLU A 365 0.45 -39.00 -1.94
N GLN A 366 1.65 -38.45 -1.91
CA GLN A 366 2.22 -37.65 -3.00
C GLN A 366 3.39 -38.35 -3.69
N ARG A 367 3.75 -39.54 -3.22
CA ARG A 367 4.94 -40.28 -3.65
C ARG A 367 4.83 -40.77 -5.08
N VAL A 368 3.66 -41.27 -5.48
CA VAL A 368 3.39 -41.68 -6.88
C VAL A 368 3.59 -40.49 -7.83
N LYS A 369 3.01 -39.33 -7.49
CA LYS A 369 3.19 -38.10 -8.27
C LYS A 369 4.67 -37.69 -8.36
N ALA A 370 5.43 -37.80 -7.26
CA ALA A 370 6.86 -37.50 -7.24
C ALA A 370 7.67 -38.41 -8.17
N PHE A 371 7.49 -39.74 -8.10
CA PHE A 371 8.22 -40.67 -8.96
C PHE A 371 7.86 -40.53 -10.44
N VAL A 372 6.59 -40.25 -10.74
CA VAL A 372 6.14 -39.93 -12.11
C VAL A 372 6.85 -38.67 -12.65
N LEU A 373 7.03 -37.65 -11.81
CA LEU A 373 7.75 -36.42 -12.20
C LEU A 373 9.25 -36.66 -12.43
N VAL A 374 9.89 -37.54 -11.65
CA VAL A 374 11.29 -37.93 -11.86
C VAL A 374 11.46 -38.77 -13.13
N GLY A 375 10.41 -39.51 -13.52
CA GLY A 375 10.42 -40.44 -14.65
C GLY A 375 10.79 -41.88 -14.26
N ASP A 376 10.82 -42.20 -12.96
CA ASP A 376 11.05 -43.55 -12.44
C ASP A 376 9.71 -44.30 -12.34
N LEU A 377 9.23 -44.84 -13.45
CA LEU A 377 7.91 -45.50 -13.53
C LEU A 377 7.83 -46.81 -12.73
N ASP A 378 8.93 -47.55 -12.58
CA ASP A 378 8.99 -48.76 -11.77
C ASP A 378 8.67 -48.48 -10.29
N GLN A 379 9.33 -47.49 -9.70
CA GLN A 379 9.10 -47.10 -8.30
C GLN A 379 7.75 -46.41 -8.12
N ALA A 380 7.27 -45.68 -9.13
CA ALA A 380 5.92 -45.13 -9.14
C ALA A 380 4.87 -46.24 -9.10
N ALA A 381 5.06 -47.33 -9.86
CA ALA A 381 4.15 -48.46 -9.89
C ALA A 381 4.14 -49.21 -8.55
N ASP A 382 5.32 -49.46 -7.96
CA ASP A 382 5.41 -50.10 -6.64
C ASP A 382 4.71 -49.27 -5.55
N ALA A 383 4.91 -47.96 -5.54
CA ALA A 383 4.23 -47.06 -4.60
C ALA A 383 2.71 -47.05 -4.79
N ALA A 384 2.22 -47.07 -6.05
CA ALA A 384 0.79 -47.13 -6.34
C ALA A 384 0.14 -48.46 -5.93
N ILE A 385 0.88 -49.57 -6.07
CA ILE A 385 0.46 -50.91 -5.63
C ILE A 385 0.36 -50.98 -4.11
N GLU A 386 1.33 -50.41 -3.39
CA GLU A 386 1.33 -50.33 -1.93
C GLU A 386 0.10 -49.54 -1.43
N HIS A 387 -0.23 -48.42 -2.07
CA HIS A 387 -1.38 -47.58 -1.74
C HIS A 387 -2.73 -48.18 -2.14
N LYS A 388 -2.76 -49.20 -3.02
CA LYS A 388 -3.98 -49.84 -3.53
C LYS A 388 -4.98 -48.85 -4.13
N ASN A 389 -4.51 -47.72 -4.64
CA ASN A 389 -5.35 -46.64 -5.16
C ASN A 389 -5.43 -46.73 -6.69
N GLU A 390 -6.62 -47.04 -7.22
CA GLU A 390 -6.83 -47.21 -8.66
C GLU A 390 -6.55 -45.92 -9.46
N THR A 391 -6.78 -44.75 -8.86
CA THR A 391 -6.53 -43.46 -9.51
C THR A 391 -5.03 -43.20 -9.74
N GLU A 392 -4.20 -43.56 -8.76
CA GLU A 392 -2.74 -43.46 -8.85
C GLU A 392 -2.16 -44.46 -9.86
N MET A 393 -2.69 -45.69 -9.89
CA MET A 393 -2.31 -46.69 -10.89
C MET A 393 -2.64 -46.23 -12.32
N ASN A 394 -3.82 -45.64 -12.53
CA ASN A 394 -4.22 -45.08 -13.83
C ASN A 394 -3.36 -43.89 -14.23
N LEU A 395 -2.92 -43.06 -13.27
CA LEU A 395 -2.00 -41.96 -13.53
C LEU A 395 -0.65 -42.48 -14.05
N VAL A 396 -0.08 -43.52 -13.44
CA VAL A 396 1.19 -44.12 -13.90
C VAL A 396 1.00 -44.76 -15.28
N LEU A 397 -0.08 -45.51 -15.50
CA LEU A 397 -0.40 -46.11 -16.81
C LEU A 397 -0.53 -45.07 -17.92
N SER A 398 -1.12 -43.90 -17.63
CA SER A 398 -1.25 -42.80 -18.62
C SER A 398 0.10 -42.20 -19.05
N LYS A 399 1.16 -42.44 -18.27
CA LYS A 399 2.52 -41.93 -18.52
C LYS A 399 3.46 -42.99 -19.08
N CYS A 400 3.09 -44.27 -19.04
CA CYS A 400 3.82 -45.35 -19.68
C CYS A 400 3.76 -45.22 -21.20
N THR A 401 4.90 -45.40 -21.87
CA THR A 401 4.95 -45.52 -23.34
C THR A 401 5.01 -46.99 -23.74
N ALA A 402 4.32 -47.34 -24.84
CA ALA A 402 4.06 -48.74 -25.22
C ALA A 402 5.31 -49.59 -25.53
N GLY A 403 6.50 -48.98 -25.67
CA GLY A 403 7.74 -49.67 -26.02
C GLY A 403 8.63 -50.03 -24.82
N THR A 404 8.94 -49.07 -23.94
CA THR A 404 9.91 -49.26 -22.84
C THR A 404 9.28 -49.72 -21.53
N ASP A 405 8.01 -49.38 -21.30
CA ASP A 405 7.35 -49.51 -20.00
C ASP A 405 6.32 -50.64 -19.96
N ALA A 406 6.35 -51.55 -20.95
CA ALA A 406 5.38 -52.64 -21.10
C ALA A 406 5.33 -53.55 -19.86
N ALA A 407 6.49 -53.82 -19.23
CA ALA A 407 6.57 -54.61 -17.99
C ALA A 407 5.90 -53.91 -16.79
N VAL A 408 6.05 -52.58 -16.69
CA VAL A 408 5.43 -51.76 -15.64
C VAL A 408 3.92 -51.71 -15.82
N ALA A 409 3.47 -51.56 -17.08
CA ALA A 409 2.06 -51.56 -17.44
C ALA A 409 1.38 -52.91 -17.13
N GLU A 410 2.03 -54.03 -17.46
CA GLU A 410 1.53 -55.36 -17.08
C GLU A 410 1.44 -55.53 -15.56
N LYS A 411 2.46 -55.09 -14.81
CA LYS A 411 2.50 -55.19 -13.34
C LYS A 411 1.35 -54.42 -12.70
N LEU A 412 1.08 -53.20 -13.17
CA LEU A 412 -0.05 -52.38 -12.71
C LEU A 412 -1.40 -52.99 -13.06
N ASN A 413 -1.56 -53.52 -14.28
CA ASN A 413 -2.80 -54.18 -14.70
C ASN A 413 -3.10 -55.43 -13.87
N ARG A 414 -2.07 -56.23 -13.52
CA ARG A 414 -2.22 -57.40 -12.62
C ARG A 414 -2.66 -56.98 -11.22
N ALA A 415 -2.04 -55.95 -10.64
CA ALA A 415 -2.39 -55.46 -9.31
C ALA A 415 -3.82 -54.89 -9.26
N ARG A 416 -4.23 -54.17 -10.31
CA ARG A 416 -5.60 -53.65 -10.44
C ARG A 416 -6.65 -54.77 -10.56
N ALA A 417 -6.36 -55.81 -11.34
CA ALA A 417 -7.23 -56.98 -11.44
C ALA A 417 -7.37 -57.75 -10.12
N GLN A 418 -6.36 -57.71 -9.23
CA GLN A 418 -6.46 -58.29 -7.89
C GLN A 418 -7.33 -57.45 -6.94
N LEU A 419 -7.37 -56.12 -7.11
CA LEU A 419 -8.25 -55.24 -6.33
C LEU A 419 -9.72 -55.40 -6.71
N LEU A 420 -10.02 -55.62 -8.00
CA LEU A 420 -11.39 -55.86 -8.49
C LEU A 420 -11.97 -57.23 -8.11
N LYS A 421 -11.13 -58.17 -7.65
CA LYS A 421 -11.53 -59.52 -7.21
C LYS A 421 -11.84 -59.61 -5.71
N LYS A 422 -11.58 -58.55 -4.95
CA LYS A 422 -11.94 -58.39 -3.54
C LYS A 422 -13.12 -57.45 -3.42
#